data_AF-A0A6L4WZI7-F1
#
_entry.id   AF-A0A6L4WZI7-F1
#
_cell.length_a   1.000
_cell.length_b   1.000
_cell.length_c   1.000
_cell.angle_alpha   90.00
_cell.angle_beta   90.00
_cell.angle_gamma   90.00
#
_symmetry.space_group_name_H-M   'P 1'
#
loop_
_entity.id
_entity.type
_entity.pdbx_description
1 polymer ?
#
loop_
_entity_poly.entity_id
_entity_poly.type
_entity_poly.pdbx_seq_one_letter_code
_entity_poly.pdbx_strand_id
1 'polypeptide(L)' 'MSKNTEKKKSKSNVLSFKVTDEHLEDILFLCKKKNIPKSQLLRGIVTKALEETSELDDKKRINS' A
#
# COMPACT_ATOMS: atom_id res chain seq x y z
N MET A 1 -3.78 -3.20 42.44
CA MET A 1 -3.50 -2.02 41.59
C MET A 1 -3.69 -2.42 40.13
N SER A 2 -4.83 -2.09 39.52
CA SER A 2 -5.14 -2.45 38.13
C SER A 2 -4.56 -1.40 37.17
N LYS A 3 -3.70 -1.82 36.24
CA LYS A 3 -3.16 -0.95 35.18
C LYS A 3 -4.22 -0.78 34.08
N ASN A 4 -4.75 0.43 33.91
CA ASN A 4 -5.51 0.83 32.74
C ASN A 4 -4.62 0.74 31.49
N THR A 5 -4.94 -0.15 30.55
CA THR A 5 -4.35 -0.13 29.22
C THR A 5 -5.22 0.73 28.31
N GLU A 6 -4.93 2.03 28.28
CA GLU A 6 -5.43 2.90 27.23
C GLU A 6 -4.93 2.37 25.87
N LYS A 7 -5.83 1.75 25.11
CA LYS A 7 -5.62 1.48 23.69
C LYS A 7 -5.51 2.83 22.98
N LYS A 8 -4.29 3.35 22.80
CA LYS A 8 -3.99 4.41 21.84
C LYS A 8 -4.52 3.96 20.47
N LYS A 9 -5.69 4.46 20.06
CA LYS A 9 -6.19 4.31 18.69
C LYS A 9 -5.22 5.04 17.78
N SER A 10 -4.35 4.29 17.09
CA SER A 10 -3.54 4.83 16.01
C SER A 10 -4.50 5.41 14.96
N LYS A 11 -4.43 6.71 14.70
CA LYS A 11 -5.21 7.35 13.64
C LYS A 11 -4.67 6.84 12.31
N SER A 12 -5.29 5.81 11.72
CA SER A 12 -4.98 5.42 10.34
C SER A 12 -5.58 6.47 9.41
N ASN A 13 -4.75 7.21 8.69
CA ASN A 13 -5.23 8.03 7.57
C ASN A 13 -5.79 7.08 6.51
N VAL A 14 -7.12 7.09 6.34
CA VAL A 14 -7.79 6.28 5.33
C VAL A 14 -7.84 7.08 4.04
N LEU A 15 -7.27 6.51 2.97
CA LEU A 15 -7.37 7.04 1.61
C LEU A 15 -8.36 6.17 0.83
N SER A 16 -9.23 6.83 0.07
CA SER A 16 -10.19 6.16 -0.82
C SER A 16 -9.94 6.61 -2.25
N PHE A 17 -10.07 5.68 -3.19
CA PHE A 17 -9.88 5.92 -4.62
C PHE A 17 -10.85 5.04 -5.41
N LYS A 18 -11.15 5.45 -6.64
CA LYS A 18 -11.99 4.69 -7.56
C LYS A 18 -11.11 3.90 -8.51
N VAL A 19 -11.55 2.68 -8.82
CA VAL A 19 -10.96 1.83 -9.86
C VAL A 19 -12.08 1.36 -10.77
N THR A 20 -11.73 0.93 -11.99
CA THR A 20 -12.66 0.24 -12.88
C THR A 20 -12.94 -1.17 -12.37
N ASP A 21 -14.05 -1.76 -12.80
CA ASP A 21 -14.43 -3.12 -12.40
C ASP A 21 -13.38 -4.15 -12.85
N GLU A 22 -12.82 -4.00 -14.05
CA GLU A 22 -11.73 -4.85 -14.57
C GLU A 22 -10.51 -4.87 -13.62
N HIS A 23 -10.02 -3.70 -13.22
CA HIS A 23 -8.90 -3.62 -12.27
C HIS A 23 -9.27 -4.17 -10.89
N LEU A 24 -10.53 -4.05 -10.46
CA LEU A 24 -11.00 -4.61 -9.21
C LEU A 24 -10.94 -6.15 -9.24
N GLU A 25 -11.35 -6.77 -10.35
CA GLU A 25 -11.28 -8.22 -10.53
C GLU A 25 -9.83 -8.73 -10.45
N ASP A 26 -8.90 -8.06 -11.10
CA ASP A 26 -7.47 -8.40 -11.03
C ASP A 26 -6.92 -8.30 -9.61
N ILE A 27 -7.26 -7.22 -8.89
CA ILE A 27 -6.86 -7.03 -7.48
C ILE A 27 -7.40 -8.19 -6.63
N LEU A 28 -8.67 -8.54 -6.80
CA LEU A 28 -9.31 -9.64 -6.06
C LEU A 28 -8.66 -10.99 -6.37
N PHE A 29 -8.39 -11.26 -7.64
CA PHE A 29 -7.71 -12.46 -8.09
C PHE A 29 -6.33 -12.60 -7.43
N LEU A 30 -5.53 -11.52 -7.45
CA LEU A 30 -4.21 -11.50 -6.83
C LEU A 30 -4.26 -11.69 -5.30
N CYS A 31 -5.24 -11.08 -4.62
CA CYS A 31 -5.45 -11.28 -3.18
C CYS A 31 -5.72 -12.75 -2.86
N LYS A 32 -6.58 -13.41 -3.64
CA LYS A 32 -6.91 -14.83 -3.45
C LYS A 32 -5.71 -15.72 -3.74
N LYS A 33 -5.00 -15.47 -4.85
CA LYS A 33 -3.82 -16.24 -5.27
C LYS A 33 -2.68 -16.18 -4.24
N LYS A 34 -2.45 -15.02 -3.65
CA LYS A 34 -1.37 -14.80 -2.65
C LYS A 34 -1.82 -15.04 -1.21
N ASN A 35 -3.12 -15.24 -0.97
CA ASN A 35 -3.71 -15.34 0.36
C ASN A 35 -3.33 -14.16 1.28
N ILE A 36 -3.54 -12.93 0.77
CA ILE A 36 -3.25 -11.70 1.52
C ILE A 36 -4.43 -10.73 1.51
N PRO A 37 -4.59 -9.89 2.55
CA PRO A 37 -5.61 -8.84 2.57
C PRO A 37 -5.39 -7.80 1.47
N LYS A 38 -6.50 -7.27 0.93
CA LYS A 38 -6.46 -6.22 -0.12
C LYS A 38 -5.59 -5.03 0.26
N SER A 39 -5.70 -4.55 1.49
CA SER A 39 -4.92 -3.42 2.00
C SER A 39 -3.41 -3.70 1.98
N GLN A 40 -3.00 -4.93 2.28
CA GLN A 40 -1.60 -5.34 2.27
C GLN A 40 -1.08 -5.46 0.83
N LEU A 41 -1.86 -6.05 -0.07
CA LEU A 41 -1.51 -6.12 -1.50
C LEU A 41 -1.31 -4.71 -2.08
N LEU A 42 -2.31 -3.84 -1.90
CA LEU A 42 -2.27 -2.47 -2.41
C LEU A 42 -1.11 -1.67 -1.82
N ARG A 43 -0.84 -1.82 -0.53
CA ARG A 43 0.33 -1.19 0.11
C ARG A 43 1.62 -1.63 -0.56
N GLY A 44 1.79 -2.93 -0.81
CA GLY A 44 2.98 -3.45 -1.48
C GLY A 44 3.15 -2.94 -2.91
N ILE A 45 2.06 -2.87 -3.68
CA ILE A 45 2.07 -2.33 -5.05
C ILE A 45 2.49 -0.86 -5.04
N VAL A 46 1.88 -0.05 -4.18
CA VAL A 46 2.18 1.40 -4.09
C VAL A 46 3.61 1.63 -3.61
N THR A 47 4.07 0.90 -2.59
CA THR A 47 5.46 1.02 -2.10
C THR A 47 6.47 0.70 -3.21
N LYS A 48 6.27 -0.41 -3.92
CA LYS A 48 7.17 -0.82 -5.02
C LYS A 48 7.18 0.21 -6.16
N ALA A 49 6.01 0.72 -6.54
CA ALA A 49 5.93 1.76 -7.56
C ALA A 49 6.66 3.04 -7.13
N LEU A 50 6.53 3.45 -5.85
CA LEU A 50 7.24 4.61 -5.32
C LEU A 50 8.76 4.41 -5.31
N GLU A 51 9.23 3.23 -4.90
CA GLU A 51 10.65 2.86 -4.92
C GLU A 51 11.21 2.94 -6.35
N GLU A 52 10.54 2.34 -7.32
CA GLU A 52 10.94 2.37 -8.74
C GLU A 52 10.95 3.81 -9.29
N THR A 53 10.00 4.66 -8.90
CA THR A 53 10.01 6.07 -9.30
C THR A 53 11.13 6.88 -8.64
N SER A 54 11.51 6.55 -7.40
CA SER A 54 12.60 7.23 -6.69
C SER A 54 13.96 6.87 -7.31
N GLU A 55 14.18 5.59 -7.65
CA GLU A 55 15.42 5.13 -8.28
C GLU A 55 15.65 5.76 -9.68
N LEU A 56 14.58 6.13 -10.37
CA LEU A 56 14.65 6.82 -11.66
C LEU A 56 15.08 8.29 -11.52
N ASP A 57 14.74 8.97 -10.41
CA ASP A 57 15.12 10.36 -10.18
C ASP A 57 16.62 10.48 -9.84
N ASP A 58 17.14 9.57 -9.01
CA ASP A 58 18.56 9.52 -8.65
C ASP A 58 19.47 9.26 -9.87
N LYS A 59 19.05 8.38 -10.79
CA LYS A 59 19.78 8.13 -12.06
C LYS A 59 19.81 9.35 -12.99
N LYS A 60 18.81 10.23 -12.92
CA LYS A 60 18.76 11.45 -13.73
C LYS A 60 19.68 12.55 -13.17
N ARG A 61 19.92 12.57 -11.86
CA ARG A 61 20.81 13.54 -11.19
C ARG A 61 22.30 13.25 -11.40
N ILE A 62 22.69 12.00 -11.60
CA ILE A 62 24.10 11.58 -11.74
C ILE A 62 24.63 11.80 -13.17
N ASN A 63 23.76 11.80 -14.18
CA ASN A 63 24.14 12.00 -15.60
C ASN A 63 23.94 13.45 -16.08
N SER A 64 23.80 14.41 -15.17
CA SER A 64 23.60 15.83 -15.49
C SER A 64 24.72 16.70 -14.96
#